data_AF-A0A2I0P6F8-F1
#
_entry.id   AF-A0A2I0P6F8-F1
#
_cell.length_a   1.000
_cell.length_b   1.000
_cell.length_c   1.000
_cell.angle_alpha   90.00
_cell.angle_beta   90.00
_cell.angle_gamma   90.00
#
_symmetry.space_group_name_H-M   'P 1'
#
loop_
_entity.id
_entity.type
_entity.pdbx_description
1 polymer ?
#
loop_
_entity_poly.entity_id
_entity_poly.type
_entity_poly.pdbx_seq_one_letter_code
_entity_poly.pdbx_strand_id
1 'polypeptide(L)'
;MGDGSMSLQVSDFPEQIREALARGEETTLFTIACDSTPEGIRVTTSSGEPDETLSENGNALLAALQGAGGKPVSLHLGGWATANIERVHARIGTPTMPVFKVTITGTADADGAITTTEALTVAEKVSGIIQVRQAGEQTLKAARGILQRGRT
;
A
#
# COMPACT_ATOMS: atom_id res chain seq x y z
N MET A 1 -5.33 -26.94 -11.38
CA MET A 1 -5.55 -26.22 -12.64
C MET A 1 -6.12 -24.86 -12.29
N GLY A 2 -5.47 -23.80 -12.74
CA GLY A 2 -5.71 -22.42 -12.35
C GLY A 2 -4.38 -21.73 -12.08
N ASP A 3 -3.52 -21.61 -13.10
CA ASP A 3 -2.45 -20.61 -13.09
C ASP A 3 -3.14 -19.25 -13.16
N GLY A 4 -3.45 -18.71 -11.99
CA GLY A 4 -4.17 -17.45 -11.81
C GLY A 4 -3.25 -16.27 -12.06
N SER A 5 -2.94 -16.02 -13.32
CA SER A 5 -2.46 -14.73 -13.82
C SER A 5 -3.50 -13.66 -13.49
N MET A 6 -3.24 -12.83 -12.46
CA MET A 6 -4.15 -11.76 -12.00
C MET A 6 -3.78 -10.41 -12.60
N SER A 7 -4.11 -10.17 -13.87
CA SER A 7 -3.82 -8.87 -14.49
C SER A 7 -4.84 -7.81 -14.04
N LEU A 8 -4.34 -6.64 -13.64
CA LEU A 8 -5.17 -5.48 -13.33
C LEU A 8 -5.80 -4.95 -14.62
N GLN A 9 -7.12 -4.85 -14.61
CA GLN A 9 -7.91 -4.27 -15.69
C GLN A 9 -8.51 -2.95 -15.24
N VAL A 10 -8.72 -2.03 -16.17
CA VAL A 10 -9.41 -0.76 -15.88
C VAL A 10 -10.79 -1.02 -15.26
N SER A 11 -11.50 -2.07 -15.67
CA SER A 11 -12.79 -2.48 -15.10
C SER A 11 -12.74 -2.88 -13.62
N ASP A 12 -11.57 -3.14 -13.06
CA ASP A 12 -11.42 -3.50 -11.64
C ASP A 12 -11.64 -2.30 -10.71
N PHE A 13 -11.63 -1.10 -11.27
CA PHE A 13 -11.68 0.16 -10.54
C PHE A 13 -13.01 0.90 -10.74
N PRO A 14 -13.41 1.77 -9.81
CA PRO A 14 -14.59 2.62 -9.95
C PRO A 14 -14.44 3.65 -11.06
N GLU A 15 -15.57 4.26 -11.44
CA GLU A 15 -15.69 5.18 -12.57
C GLU A 15 -14.64 6.29 -12.57
N GLN A 16 -14.40 6.95 -11.42
CA GLN A 16 -13.44 8.05 -11.34
C GLN A 16 -12.00 7.63 -11.70
N ILE A 17 -11.55 6.49 -11.16
CA ILE A 17 -10.23 5.93 -11.48
C ILE A 17 -10.21 5.46 -12.94
N ARG A 18 -11.31 4.87 -13.43
CA ARG A 18 -11.43 4.43 -14.83
C ARG A 18 -11.33 5.56 -15.82
N GLU A 19 -11.97 6.70 -15.54
CA GLU A 19 -11.91 7.88 -16.38
C GLU A 19 -10.49 8.46 -16.42
N ALA A 20 -9.82 8.54 -15.26
CA ALA A 20 -8.43 8.97 -15.21
C ALA A 20 -7.53 8.03 -16.04
N LEU A 21 -7.67 6.72 -15.84
CA LEU A 21 -6.94 5.71 -16.61
C LEU A 21 -7.24 5.79 -18.10
N ALA A 22 -8.50 5.98 -18.50
CA ALA A 22 -8.91 6.10 -19.90
C ALA A 22 -8.37 7.38 -20.56
N ARG A 23 -8.13 8.45 -19.78
CA ARG A 23 -7.44 9.66 -20.24
C ARG A 23 -5.92 9.51 -20.30
N GLY A 24 -5.37 8.36 -19.88
CA GLY A 24 -3.94 8.13 -19.76
C GLY A 24 -3.30 8.88 -18.59
N GLU A 25 -4.11 9.34 -17.62
CA GLU A 25 -3.64 10.06 -16.45
C GLU A 25 -3.11 9.06 -15.40
N GLU A 26 -2.04 9.46 -14.71
CA GLU A 26 -1.57 8.71 -13.55
C GLU A 26 -2.52 8.92 -12.38
N THR A 27 -3.06 7.83 -11.84
CA THR A 27 -3.98 7.87 -10.70
C THR A 27 -3.59 6.86 -9.63
N THR A 28 -3.96 7.12 -8.38
CA THR A 28 -3.69 6.21 -7.27
C THR A 28 -4.66 5.03 -7.34
N LEU A 29 -4.12 3.82 -7.43
CA LEU A 29 -4.91 2.58 -7.45
C LEU A 29 -5.07 2.03 -6.04
N PHE A 30 -3.97 1.94 -5.30
CA PHE A 30 -3.94 1.41 -3.95
C PHE A 30 -2.98 2.20 -3.07
N THR A 31 -3.29 2.25 -1.79
CA THR A 31 -2.43 2.80 -0.74
C THR A 31 -2.29 1.77 0.36
N ILE A 32 -1.06 1.49 0.79
CA ILE A 32 -0.77 0.78 2.04
C ILE A 32 -0.20 1.81 3.02
N ALA A 33 -0.93 2.10 4.09
CA ALA A 33 -0.49 3.01 5.13
C ALA A 33 -0.14 2.24 6.40
N CYS A 34 0.95 2.63 7.04
CA CYS A 34 1.35 2.13 8.34
C CYS A 34 1.28 3.28 9.33
N ASP A 35 0.42 3.12 10.33
CA ASP A 35 0.18 4.09 11.39
C ASP A 35 0.56 3.49 12.74
N SER A 36 1.10 4.31 13.63
CA SER A 36 1.27 3.98 15.03
C SER A 36 0.10 4.54 15.82
N THR A 37 -0.49 3.69 16.65
CA THR A 37 -1.59 4.01 17.58
C THR A 37 -1.20 3.57 19.00
N PRO A 38 -1.92 4.00 20.05
CA PRO A 38 -1.74 3.49 21.41
C PRO A 38 -1.89 1.97 21.53
N GLU A 39 -2.68 1.36 20.65
CA GLU A 39 -2.90 -0.09 20.61
C GLU A 39 -1.78 -0.83 19.84
N GLY A 40 -0.84 -0.09 19.25
CA GLY A 40 0.28 -0.61 18.48
C GLY A 40 0.30 -0.14 17.03
N ILE A 41 1.05 -0.85 16.20
CA ILE A 41 1.15 -0.56 14.76
C ILE A 41 -0.07 -1.10 14.03
N ARG A 42 -0.74 -0.23 13.29
CA ARG A 42 -1.86 -0.55 12.42
C ARG A 42 -1.42 -0.38 10.97
N VAL A 43 -1.55 -1.44 10.18
CA VAL A 43 -1.37 -1.35 8.73
C VAL A 43 -2.74 -1.38 8.09
N THR A 44 -3.03 -0.38 7.28
CA THR A 44 -4.27 -0.27 6.52
C THR A 44 -3.95 -0.33 5.03
N THR A 45 -4.91 -0.84 4.26
CA THR A 45 -4.84 -0.78 2.80
C THR A 45 -6.17 -0.29 2.28
N SER A 46 -6.12 0.66 1.36
CA SER A 46 -7.29 1.20 0.68
C SER A 46 -7.06 1.17 -0.82
N SER A 47 -8.12 1.00 -1.59
CA SER A 47 -8.18 1.57 -2.94
C SER A 47 -8.41 3.08 -2.81
N GLY A 48 -8.17 3.85 -3.87
CA GLY A 48 -8.09 5.33 -3.85
C GLY A 48 -9.11 6.05 -2.95
N GLU A 49 -10.34 5.56 -2.85
CA GLU A 49 -11.39 6.08 -1.96
C GLU A 49 -12.08 5.01 -1.09
N PRO A 50 -12.57 5.36 0.11
CA PRO A 50 -13.11 4.41 1.09
C PRO A 50 -14.48 3.76 0.75
N ASP A 51 -15.12 4.10 -0.38
CA ASP A 51 -16.45 3.60 -0.75
C ASP A 51 -16.46 2.86 -2.12
N GLU A 52 -15.30 2.43 -2.59
CA GLU A 52 -15.13 1.88 -3.93
C GLU A 52 -15.48 0.38 -4.01
N THR A 53 -16.30 0.01 -5.01
CA THR A 53 -16.56 -1.39 -5.34
C THR A 53 -15.53 -1.87 -6.37
N LEU A 54 -14.77 -2.91 -6.03
CA LEU A 54 -13.79 -3.54 -6.92
C LEU A 54 -14.32 -4.84 -7.52
N SER A 55 -13.75 -5.26 -8.66
CA SER A 55 -13.98 -6.61 -9.22
C SER A 55 -13.42 -7.71 -8.32
N GLU A 56 -13.70 -8.99 -8.62
CA GLU A 56 -13.10 -10.12 -7.90
C GLU A 56 -11.55 -10.11 -7.93
N ASN A 57 -10.95 -9.70 -9.06
CA ASN A 57 -9.50 -9.58 -9.19
C ASN A 57 -8.95 -8.41 -8.36
N GLY A 58 -9.62 -7.25 -8.40
CA GLY A 58 -9.26 -6.10 -7.56
C GLY A 58 -9.38 -6.41 -6.06
N ASN A 59 -10.43 -7.13 -5.66
CA ASN A 59 -10.63 -7.59 -4.29
C ASN A 59 -9.56 -8.59 -3.84
N ALA A 60 -9.21 -9.55 -4.69
CA ALA A 60 -8.16 -10.52 -4.39
C ALA A 60 -6.79 -9.86 -4.25
N LEU A 61 -6.49 -8.88 -5.10
CA LEU A 61 -5.28 -8.07 -5.01
C LEU A 61 -5.26 -7.25 -3.72
N LEU A 62 -6.36 -6.56 -3.38
CA LEU A 62 -6.48 -5.80 -2.14
C LEU A 62 -6.25 -6.69 -0.92
N ALA A 63 -6.85 -7.89 -0.90
CA ALA A 63 -6.64 -8.87 0.17
C ALA A 63 -5.18 -9.35 0.25
N ALA A 64 -4.52 -9.58 -0.89
CA ALA A 64 -3.11 -9.94 -0.93
C ALA A 64 -2.22 -8.80 -0.40
N LEU A 65 -2.51 -7.56 -0.77
CA LEU A 65 -1.81 -6.37 -0.29
C LEU A 65 -2.03 -6.16 1.22
N GLN A 66 -3.24 -6.38 1.74
CA GLN A 66 -3.52 -6.34 3.17
C GLN A 66 -2.70 -7.38 3.94
N GLY A 67 -2.67 -8.62 3.47
CA GLY A 67 -1.86 -9.69 4.06
C GLY A 67 -0.35 -9.40 3.99
N ALA A 68 0.10 -8.75 2.92
CA ALA A 68 1.47 -8.32 2.72
C ALA A 68 1.82 -6.99 3.39
N GLY A 69 0.86 -6.16 3.80
CA GLY A 69 1.12 -4.94 4.56
C GLY A 69 1.52 -5.27 6.00
N GLY A 70 0.83 -6.23 6.63
CA GLY A 70 1.09 -6.62 8.01
C GLY A 70 2.39 -7.43 8.21
N LYS A 71 2.65 -8.44 7.36
CA LYS A 71 3.76 -9.39 7.55
C LYS A 71 5.16 -8.73 7.56
N PRO A 72 5.53 -7.89 6.59
CA PRO A 72 6.84 -7.23 6.54
C PRO A 72 7.02 -6.23 7.68
N VAL A 73 5.94 -5.55 8.07
CA VAL A 73 5.93 -4.58 9.17
C VAL A 73 6.20 -5.27 10.50
N SER A 74 5.48 -6.34 10.82
CA SER A 74 5.71 -7.12 12.05
C SER A 74 7.10 -7.73 12.12
N LEU A 75 7.71 -8.09 10.97
CA LEU A 75 9.06 -8.67 10.93
C LEU A 75 10.16 -7.63 11.19
N HIS A 76 9.98 -6.39 10.75
CA HIS A 76 11.03 -5.36 10.79
C HIS A 76 10.87 -4.37 11.95
N LEU A 77 9.64 -4.08 12.39
CA LEU A 77 9.38 -3.27 13.57
C LEU A 77 9.47 -4.14 14.83
N GLY A 78 10.70 -4.49 15.22
CA GLY A 78 10.98 -5.14 16.51
C GLY A 78 10.91 -4.17 17.70
N GLY A 79 11.04 -4.70 18.92
CA GLY A 79 10.77 -3.96 20.17
C GLY A 79 11.51 -2.62 20.34
N TRP A 80 12.73 -2.48 19.82
CA TRP A 80 13.47 -1.21 19.90
C TRP A 80 12.89 -0.12 18.97
N ALA A 81 12.44 -0.50 17.78
CA ALA A 81 11.79 0.43 16.86
C ALA A 81 10.45 0.87 17.42
N THR A 82 9.66 -0.07 17.94
CA THR A 82 8.37 0.19 18.60
C THR A 82 8.53 1.16 19.76
N ALA A 83 9.51 0.95 20.65
CA ALA A 83 9.75 1.85 21.78
C ALA A 83 10.14 3.29 21.35
N ASN A 84 10.87 3.45 20.24
CA ASN A 84 11.18 4.78 19.73
C ASN A 84 9.95 5.45 19.09
N ILE A 85 9.15 4.69 18.34
CA ILE A 85 7.89 5.18 17.77
C ILE A 85 6.94 5.62 18.89
N GLU A 86 6.79 4.83 19.96
CA GLU A 86 6.00 5.17 21.16
C GLU A 86 6.48 6.47 21.83
N ARG A 87 7.80 6.65 21.98
CA ARG A 87 8.34 7.91 22.52
C ARG A 87 8.03 9.12 21.64
N VAL A 88 8.11 8.96 20.32
CA VAL A 88 7.78 10.02 19.37
C VAL A 88 6.28 10.33 19.45
N HIS A 89 5.44 9.30 19.50
CA HIS A 89 3.98 9.40 19.66
C HIS A 89 3.60 10.15 20.95
N ALA A 90 4.19 9.77 22.09
CA ALA A 90 3.99 10.44 23.38
C ALA A 90 4.41 11.92 23.37
N ARG A 91 5.42 12.30 22.58
CA ARG A 91 5.85 13.71 22.44
C ARG A 91 4.88 14.55 21.60
N ILE A 92 4.21 13.95 20.63
CA ILE A 92 3.35 14.66 19.67
C ILE A 92 1.91 14.76 20.22
N GLY A 93 1.49 13.83 21.07
CA GLY A 93 0.17 13.85 21.71
C GLY A 93 -0.98 13.53 20.76
N THR A 94 -0.72 12.96 19.58
CA THR A 94 -1.76 12.54 18.63
C THR A 94 -2.11 11.07 18.85
N PRO A 95 -3.39 10.67 18.78
CA PRO A 95 -3.78 9.27 18.92
C PRO A 95 -3.30 8.41 17.75
N THR A 96 -3.06 9.00 16.58
CA THR A 96 -2.53 8.29 15.41
C THR A 96 -1.32 9.05 14.88
N MET A 97 -0.27 8.33 14.52
CA MET A 97 0.92 8.90 13.88
C MET A 97 1.28 8.10 12.63
N PRO A 98 1.35 8.72 11.44
CA PRO A 98 1.81 8.03 10.25
C PRO A 98 3.28 7.65 10.40
N VAL A 99 3.61 6.42 10.00
CA VAL A 99 4.96 5.85 10.05
C VAL A 99 5.55 5.84 8.64
N PHE A 100 4.85 5.19 7.72
CA PHE A 100 5.16 5.23 6.29
C PHE A 100 3.91 4.96 5.45
N LYS A 101 3.97 5.30 4.17
CA LYS A 101 2.94 5.02 3.17
C LYS A 101 3.59 4.47 1.91
N VAL A 102 3.01 3.41 1.35
CA VAL A 102 3.30 2.93 0.00
C VAL A 102 2.12 3.33 -0.87
N THR A 103 2.38 4.13 -1.90
CA THR A 103 1.39 4.52 -2.91
C THR A 103 1.66 3.72 -4.18
N ILE A 104 0.63 3.08 -4.70
CA ILE A 104 0.65 2.39 -5.99
C ILE A 104 -0.22 3.23 -6.92
N THR A 105 0.42 3.90 -7.85
CA THR A 105 -0.25 4.59 -8.96
C THR A 105 -0.28 3.70 -10.18
N GLY A 106 -1.14 4.01 -11.13
CA GLY A 106 -1.06 3.42 -12.45
C GLY A 106 -1.62 4.30 -13.55
N THR A 107 -1.24 3.93 -14.76
CA THR A 107 -1.70 4.48 -16.03
C THR A 107 -2.17 3.32 -16.90
N ALA A 108 -3.22 3.52 -17.69
CA ALA A 108 -3.65 2.52 -18.68
C ALA A 108 -3.12 2.90 -20.06
N ASP A 109 -2.73 1.90 -20.84
CA ASP A 109 -2.46 2.07 -22.27
C ASP A 109 -3.77 2.01 -23.09
N ALA A 110 -3.64 2.21 -24.41
CA ALA A 110 -4.77 2.20 -25.34
C ALA A 110 -5.51 0.84 -25.39
N ASP A 111 -4.84 -0.24 -24.98
CA ASP A 111 -5.40 -1.59 -24.92
C ASP A 111 -6.05 -1.91 -23.55
N GLY A 112 -6.02 -0.93 -22.62
CA GLY A 112 -6.61 -1.05 -21.29
C GLY A 112 -5.74 -1.80 -20.29
N ALA A 113 -4.48 -2.10 -20.63
CA ALA A 113 -3.54 -2.71 -19.70
C ALA A 113 -2.98 -1.66 -18.75
N ILE A 114 -3.01 -1.97 -17.45
CA ILE A 114 -2.53 -1.05 -16.41
C ILE A 114 -1.03 -1.26 -16.17
N THR A 115 -0.27 -0.19 -16.26
CA THR A 115 1.11 -0.11 -15.79
C THR A 115 1.13 0.60 -14.45
N THR A 116 1.76 -0.02 -13.45
CA THR A 116 1.82 0.51 -12.09
C THR A 116 3.17 1.12 -11.77
N THR A 117 3.16 2.17 -10.96
CA THR A 117 4.34 2.76 -10.33
C THR A 117 4.14 2.74 -8.83
N GLU A 118 5.16 2.31 -8.08
CA GLU A 118 5.07 2.25 -6.61
C GLU A 118 6.11 3.15 -5.95
N ALA A 119 5.64 3.97 -5.00
CA ALA A 119 6.46 4.91 -4.24
C ALA A 119 6.32 4.65 -2.73
N LEU A 120 7.44 4.74 -2.01
CA LEU A 120 7.48 4.69 -0.55
C LEU A 120 7.75 6.10 0.00
N THR A 121 6.89 6.53 0.92
CA THR A 121 7.04 7.76 1.69
C THR A 121 7.17 7.41 3.17
N VAL A 122 8.26 7.81 3.82
CA VAL A 122 8.45 7.64 5.27
C VAL A 122 8.17 8.96 5.96
N ALA A 123 7.41 8.94 7.05
CA ALA A 123 7.09 10.15 7.79
C ALA A 123 8.36 10.74 8.43
N GLU A 124 8.56 12.04 8.26
CA GLU A 124 9.78 12.75 8.69
C GLU A 124 10.13 12.49 10.16
N LYS A 125 9.10 12.48 11.03
CA LYS A 125 9.22 12.31 12.49
C LYS A 125 9.80 10.96 12.91
N VAL A 126 9.73 9.94 12.05
CA VAL A 126 10.26 8.59 12.28
C VAL A 126 11.29 8.18 11.23
N SER A 127 11.67 9.08 10.32
CA SER A 127 12.63 8.82 9.24
C SER A 127 14.04 8.42 9.73
N GLY A 128 14.41 8.85 10.95
CA GLY A 128 15.65 8.44 11.62
C GLY A 128 15.63 7.02 12.19
N ILE A 129 14.48 6.34 12.20
CA ILE A 129 14.36 4.95 12.67
C ILE A 129 14.58 4.03 11.46
N ILE A 130 15.78 3.45 11.34
CA ILE A 130 16.19 2.63 10.18
C ILE A 130 15.19 1.49 9.92
N GLN A 131 14.68 0.86 10.97
CA GLN A 131 13.72 -0.23 10.90
C GLN A 131 12.37 0.20 10.28
N VAL A 132 11.97 1.47 10.44
CA VAL A 132 10.77 2.01 9.78
C VAL A 132 10.96 2.05 8.28
N ARG A 133 12.11 2.55 7.83
CA ARG A 133 12.45 2.58 6.41
C ARG A 133 12.53 1.17 5.83
N GLN A 134 13.19 0.24 6.53
CA GLN A 134 13.27 -1.16 6.11
C GLN A 134 11.89 -1.83 6.03
N ALA A 135 11.02 -1.59 7.02
CA ALA A 135 9.64 -2.08 7.00
C ALA A 135 8.87 -1.55 5.78
N GLY A 136 9.01 -0.26 5.47
CA GLY A 136 8.43 0.37 4.30
C GLY A 136 8.96 -0.21 2.98
N GLU A 137 10.27 -0.37 2.84
CA GLU A 137 10.91 -0.94 1.65
C GLU A 137 10.50 -2.39 1.41
N GLN A 138 10.33 -3.17 2.48
CA GLN A 138 9.89 -4.57 2.38
C GLN A 138 8.39 -4.67 2.05
N THR A 139 7.58 -3.75 2.57
CA THR A 139 6.18 -3.62 2.20
C THR A 139 6.05 -3.26 0.71
N LEU A 140 6.84 -2.31 0.23
CA LEU A 140 6.93 -1.94 -1.18
C LEU A 140 7.35 -3.14 -2.06
N LYS A 141 8.38 -3.89 -1.64
CA LYS A 141 8.84 -5.09 -2.35
C LYS A 141 7.77 -6.18 -2.39
N ALA A 142 7.06 -6.41 -1.30
CA ALA A 142 5.98 -7.38 -1.24
C ALA A 142 4.82 -6.97 -2.15
N ALA A 143 4.42 -5.69 -2.12
CA ALA A 143 3.39 -5.14 -3.01
C ALA A 143 3.76 -5.32 -4.49
N ARG A 144 5.00 -4.95 -4.86
CA ARG A 144 5.55 -5.18 -6.21
C ARG A 144 5.50 -6.65 -6.61
N GLY A 145 5.91 -7.55 -5.71
CA GLY A 145 5.87 -8.99 -5.97
C GLY A 145 4.47 -9.52 -6.23
N ILE A 146 3.44 -8.95 -5.58
CA ILE A 146 2.04 -9.30 -5.81
C ILE A 146 1.58 -8.76 -7.18
N LEU A 147 1.85 -7.48 -7.48
CA LEU A 147 1.46 -6.84 -8.73
C LEU A 147 2.13 -7.50 -9.95
N GLN A 148 3.40 -7.90 -9.82
CA GLN A 148 4.14 -8.57 -10.90
C GLN A 148 3.67 -10.00 -11.16
N ARG A 149 3.25 -10.75 -10.13
CA ARG A 149 2.62 -12.07 -10.32
C ARG A 149 1.29 -11.99 -11.04
N GLY A 150 0.66 -10.82 -11.01
CA GLY A 150 -0.51 -10.51 -11.81
C GLY A 150 -0.24 -10.34 -13.32
N ARG A 151 1.02 -10.09 -13.71
CA ARG A 151 1.38 -9.64 -15.06
C ARG A 151 1.89 -10.76 -15.98
N THR A 152 2.13 -11.96 -15.45
CA THR A 152 2.64 -13.14 -16.19
C THR A 152 1.55 -14.09 -16.62
#